data_AF-A0A1Y1V256-F1
#
_entry.id   AF-A0A1Y1V256-F1
#
_cell.length_a   1.000
_cell.length_b   1.000
_cell.length_c   1.000
_cell.angle_alpha   90.00
_cell.angle_beta   90.00
_cell.angle_gamma   90.00
#
_symmetry.space_group_name_H-M   'P 1'
#
loop_
_entity.id
_entity.type
_entity.pdbx_description
1 polymer ?
#
loop_
_entity_poly.entity_id
_entity_poly.type
_entity_poly.pdbx_seq_one_letter_code
_entity_poly.pdbx_strand_id
1 'polypeptide(L)'
;MKFLTTTLLTLLSISSSFGRYTNPEVNSSLTGGKNIVDLEMQCKSNIRTYTDVCSLGELSNEYLDGSCNILNNAKCKEFFDTPASAIEGCNQLPKNMIESYDFERDTLKIALNLMCQKKDDGKNCPFAVFFANIFEFNEIEAAEVLRIEKNKMLEETCVSKMCVDNTVALIDVYAKGVRIELKNKNGEGYKEMMDLIEEMESFSDELKNKCVTVNGQPGNGQSNNSQAGNGQSNNGQSNNNKAGNGQSSDVKSSDAKSTTVRLGAIIMGITFGLLYYL
;
A
#
# COMPACT_ATOMS: atom_id res chain seq x y z
N MET A 1 34.11 29.70 8.35
CA MET A 1 33.01 28.76 8.02
C MET A 1 33.58 27.38 7.69
N LYS A 2 33.83 26.52 8.69
CA LYS A 2 34.40 25.16 8.50
C LYS A 2 33.76 24.08 9.41
N PHE A 3 32.60 24.36 10.00
CA PHE A 3 32.00 23.50 11.04
C PHE A 3 30.74 22.73 10.61
N LEU A 4 30.34 22.78 9.33
CA LEU A 4 29.07 22.20 8.86
C LEU A 4 29.20 20.86 8.10
N THR A 5 30.39 20.47 7.67
CA THR A 5 30.55 19.25 6.85
C THR A 5 30.79 17.98 7.67
N THR A 6 31.35 18.07 8.88
CA THR A 6 31.65 16.89 9.71
C THR A 6 30.42 16.30 10.39
N THR A 7 29.40 17.10 10.72
CA THR A 7 28.17 16.61 11.36
C THR A 7 27.24 15.86 10.40
N LEU A 8 27.34 16.13 9.08
CA LEU A 8 26.52 15.44 8.07
C LEU A 8 27.02 14.00 7.80
N LEU A 9 28.33 13.77 7.95
CA LEU A 9 28.96 12.46 7.70
C LEU A 9 28.71 11.44 8.82
N THR A 10 28.54 11.88 10.08
CA THR A 10 28.22 10.98 11.21
C THR A 10 26.75 10.53 11.24
N LEU A 11 25.83 11.27 10.61
CA LEU A 11 24.42 10.88 10.50
C LEU A 11 24.19 9.78 9.44
N LEU A 12 25.05 9.69 8.42
CA LEU A 12 24.97 8.66 7.38
C LEU A 12 25.55 7.29 7.80
N SER A 13 26.31 7.22 8.91
CA SER A 13 26.88 5.98 9.42
C SER A 13 25.96 5.19 10.37
N ILE A 14 24.79 5.74 10.76
CA ILE A 14 23.86 5.09 11.69
C ILE A 14 22.75 4.32 10.95
N SER A 15 22.57 4.51 9.65
CA SER A 15 21.52 3.83 8.85
C SER A 15 21.88 2.41 8.37
N SER A 16 23.09 1.90 8.65
CA SER A 16 23.50 0.54 8.26
C SER A 16 23.37 -0.51 9.37
N SER A 17 22.86 -0.16 10.56
CA SER A 17 22.50 -1.14 11.59
C SER A 17 21.02 -1.54 11.47
N PHE A 18 20.61 -2.04 10.30
CA PHE A 18 19.54 -3.03 10.26
C PHE A 18 20.10 -4.26 10.96
N GLY A 19 19.84 -4.35 12.26
CA GLY A 19 20.19 -5.50 13.07
C GLY A 19 19.65 -6.75 12.38
N ARG A 20 20.57 -7.62 11.96
CA ARG A 20 20.27 -9.04 11.76
C ARG A 20 19.77 -9.57 13.10
N TYR A 21 18.48 -9.46 13.35
CA TYR A 21 17.85 -10.14 14.46
C TYR A 21 17.80 -11.61 14.09
N THR A 22 18.83 -12.34 14.52
CA THR A 22 18.77 -13.79 14.65
C THR A 22 17.64 -14.07 15.63
N ASN A 23 16.48 -14.44 15.12
CA ASN A 23 15.44 -15.03 15.95
C ASN A 23 16.08 -16.28 16.62
N PRO A 24 16.25 -16.32 17.95
CA PRO A 24 17.02 -17.36 18.61
C PRO A 24 16.41 -18.76 18.43
N GLU A 25 15.15 -18.87 18.02
CA GLU A 25 14.50 -20.15 17.67
C GLU A 25 14.94 -20.74 16.32
N VAL A 26 15.61 -19.98 15.45
CA VAL A 26 16.12 -20.48 14.15
C VAL A 26 17.50 -21.16 14.30
N ASN A 27 18.09 -21.15 15.49
CA ASN A 27 19.45 -21.67 15.72
C ASN A 27 19.53 -23.17 16.03
N SER A 28 18.43 -23.91 16.05
CA SER A 28 18.48 -25.36 16.21
C SER A 28 18.04 -26.08 14.94
N SER A 29 18.95 -26.87 14.40
CA SER A 29 18.79 -27.91 13.36
C SER A 29 18.79 -27.50 11.89
N LEU A 30 19.84 -26.80 11.44
CA LEU A 30 20.33 -26.96 10.05
C LEU A 30 21.40 -28.06 10.04
N THR A 31 20.96 -29.31 9.95
CA THR A 31 21.83 -30.47 9.70
C THR A 31 22.31 -30.41 8.24
N GLY A 32 23.46 -29.77 7.99
CA GLY A 32 24.01 -29.70 6.63
C GLY A 32 25.11 -28.68 6.34
N GLY A 33 25.65 -27.96 7.33
CA GLY A 33 26.83 -27.11 7.16
C GLY A 33 26.65 -25.81 6.35
N LYS A 34 25.50 -25.61 5.69
CA LYS A 34 25.15 -24.31 5.10
C LYS A 34 24.47 -23.44 6.14
N ASN A 35 24.97 -22.22 6.33
CA ASN A 35 24.33 -21.22 7.18
C ASN A 35 23.03 -20.78 6.49
N ILE A 36 21.98 -20.49 7.28
CA ILE A 36 20.70 -19.94 6.79
C ILE A 36 20.92 -18.72 5.89
N VAL A 37 21.93 -17.91 6.20
CA VAL A 37 22.29 -16.72 5.42
C VAL A 37 22.69 -17.09 3.98
N ASP A 38 23.43 -18.19 3.78
CA ASP A 38 23.86 -18.62 2.45
C ASP A 38 22.69 -19.16 1.62
N LEU A 39 21.78 -19.90 2.27
CA LEU A 39 20.55 -20.38 1.64
C LEU A 39 19.66 -19.20 1.24
N GLU A 40 19.51 -18.21 2.11
CA GLU A 40 18.73 -17.02 1.85
C GLU A 40 19.33 -16.22 0.68
N MET A 41 20.65 -16.03 0.64
CA MET A 41 21.34 -15.38 -0.48
C MET A 41 21.16 -16.13 -1.79
N GLN A 42 21.22 -17.47 -1.78
CA GLN A 42 21.01 -18.29 -2.97
C GLN A 42 19.56 -18.17 -3.48
N CYS A 43 18.58 -18.30 -2.58
CA CYS A 43 17.17 -18.11 -2.92
C CYS A 43 16.91 -16.73 -3.52
N LYS A 44 17.43 -15.67 -2.86
CA LYS A 44 17.37 -14.30 -3.34
C LYS A 44 17.95 -14.14 -4.74
N SER A 45 19.14 -14.67 -4.98
CA SER A 45 19.79 -14.62 -6.29
C SER A 45 18.95 -15.27 -7.38
N ASN A 46 18.26 -16.36 -7.08
CA ASN A 46 17.41 -17.06 -8.04
C ASN A 46 16.08 -16.32 -8.28
N ILE A 47 15.49 -15.74 -7.23
CA ILE A 47 14.32 -14.87 -7.34
C ILE A 47 14.63 -13.64 -8.23
N ARG A 48 15.84 -13.05 -8.13
CA ARG A 48 16.26 -11.91 -8.97
C ARG A 48 16.11 -12.16 -10.47
N THR A 49 16.36 -13.40 -10.89
CA THR A 49 16.28 -13.77 -12.32
C THR A 49 14.88 -13.56 -12.92
N TYR A 50 13.86 -13.52 -12.05
CA TYR A 50 12.50 -13.12 -12.38
C TYR A 50 12.29 -11.62 -12.19
N THR A 51 12.67 -11.09 -11.02
CA THR A 51 12.23 -9.76 -10.60
C THR A 51 12.84 -8.63 -11.42
N ASP A 52 14.02 -8.80 -12.01
CA ASP A 52 14.60 -7.80 -12.93
C ASP A 52 13.64 -7.43 -14.09
N VAL A 53 12.72 -8.33 -14.44
CA VAL A 53 11.73 -8.14 -15.51
C VAL A 53 10.31 -7.90 -14.96
N CYS A 54 10.10 -8.16 -13.67
CA CYS A 54 8.79 -8.13 -13.01
C CYS A 54 8.65 -7.02 -11.95
N SER A 55 9.70 -6.24 -11.73
CA SER A 55 9.69 -5.11 -10.82
C SER A 55 8.74 -4.03 -11.32
N LEU A 56 7.96 -3.50 -10.38
CA LEU A 56 7.31 -2.22 -10.56
C LEU A 56 8.41 -1.17 -10.60
N GLY A 57 8.50 -0.40 -11.69
CA GLY A 57 9.33 0.78 -11.71
C GLY A 57 8.79 1.84 -10.74
N GLU A 58 9.10 3.12 -10.99
CA GLU A 58 8.43 4.19 -10.26
C GLU A 58 6.92 4.14 -10.53
N LEU A 59 6.15 3.80 -9.49
CA LEU A 59 4.70 3.80 -9.55
C LEU A 59 4.22 5.24 -9.60
N SER A 60 3.62 5.62 -10.73
CA SER A 60 2.89 6.86 -10.88
C SER A 60 1.63 6.58 -11.71
N ASN A 61 0.66 7.50 -11.67
CA ASN A 61 -0.54 7.38 -12.49
C ASN A 61 -0.22 7.27 -13.99
N GLU A 62 0.88 7.86 -14.44
CA GLU A 62 1.34 7.80 -15.84
C GLU A 62 1.89 6.41 -16.20
N TYR A 63 2.38 5.65 -15.22
CA TYR A 63 2.95 4.32 -15.41
C TYR A 63 2.00 3.16 -15.12
N LEU A 64 0.75 3.43 -14.73
CA LEU A 64 -0.26 2.39 -14.49
C LEU A 64 -0.46 1.49 -15.73
N ASP A 65 -0.57 2.09 -16.91
CA ASP A 65 -0.74 1.35 -18.16
C ASP A 65 0.52 0.57 -18.56
N GLY A 66 1.70 1.16 -18.32
CA GLY A 66 2.99 0.53 -18.61
C GLY A 66 3.24 -0.71 -17.74
N SER A 67 2.78 -0.68 -16.50
CA SER A 67 2.94 -1.77 -15.52
C SER A 67 2.20 -3.05 -15.96
N CYS A 68 1.18 -2.93 -16.82
CA CYS A 68 0.41 -4.09 -17.29
C CYS A 68 1.14 -4.99 -18.27
N ASN A 69 2.22 -4.49 -18.87
CA ASN A 69 3.10 -5.34 -19.67
C ASN A 69 3.82 -6.39 -18.81
N ILE A 70 3.98 -6.14 -17.51
CA ILE A 70 4.57 -7.10 -16.56
C ILE A 70 3.70 -8.36 -16.48
N LEU A 71 2.39 -8.22 -16.34
CA LEU A 71 1.45 -9.36 -16.28
C LEU A 71 1.43 -10.17 -17.57
N ASN A 72 1.79 -9.57 -18.70
CA ASN A 72 1.83 -10.24 -19.99
C ASN A 72 3.19 -10.88 -20.31
N ASN A 73 4.24 -10.56 -19.56
CA ASN A 73 5.56 -11.12 -19.73
C ASN A 73 5.59 -12.60 -19.30
N ALA A 74 6.11 -13.48 -20.16
CA ALA A 74 6.15 -14.92 -19.90
C ALA A 74 6.94 -15.27 -18.62
N LYS A 75 8.07 -14.60 -18.35
CA LYS A 75 8.86 -14.83 -17.13
C LYS A 75 8.09 -14.40 -15.88
N CYS A 76 7.34 -13.30 -15.96
CA CYS A 76 6.56 -12.84 -14.82
C CYS A 76 5.34 -13.71 -14.56
N LYS A 77 4.68 -14.23 -15.61
CA LYS A 77 3.65 -15.25 -15.45
C LYS A 77 4.20 -16.49 -14.74
N GLU A 78 5.34 -16.99 -15.19
CA GLU A 78 6.02 -18.11 -14.53
C GLU A 78 6.33 -17.81 -13.07
N PHE A 79 6.92 -16.64 -12.79
CA PHE A 79 7.20 -16.21 -11.42
C PHE A 79 5.95 -16.20 -10.55
N PHE A 80 4.87 -15.56 -11.04
CA PHE A 80 3.60 -15.41 -10.32
C PHE A 80 2.82 -16.71 -10.13
N ASP A 81 3.16 -17.76 -10.87
CA ASP A 81 2.52 -19.08 -10.78
C ASP A 81 3.42 -20.10 -10.07
N THR A 82 4.69 -19.76 -9.78
CA THR A 82 5.65 -20.64 -9.14
C THR A 82 5.75 -20.35 -7.64
N PRO A 83 5.35 -21.29 -6.75
CA PRO A 83 5.55 -21.13 -5.30
C PRO A 83 7.04 -20.95 -4.98
N ALA A 84 7.38 -20.14 -3.98
CA ALA A 84 8.78 -19.85 -3.62
C ALA A 84 9.53 -21.15 -3.27
N SER A 85 8.85 -22.12 -2.66
CA SER A 85 9.39 -23.45 -2.39
C SER A 85 9.78 -24.27 -3.63
N ALA A 86 9.26 -23.94 -4.82
CA ALA A 86 9.63 -24.59 -6.08
C ALA A 86 10.79 -23.87 -6.80
N ILE A 87 11.19 -22.68 -6.35
CA ILE A 87 12.34 -21.96 -6.88
C ILE A 87 13.62 -22.62 -6.33
N GLU A 88 14.60 -22.86 -7.21
CA GLU A 88 15.87 -23.46 -6.82
C GLU A 88 16.53 -22.65 -5.69
N GLY A 89 17.08 -23.35 -4.67
CA GLY A 89 17.73 -22.72 -3.52
C GLY A 89 16.77 -22.18 -2.45
N CYS A 90 15.51 -21.93 -2.78
CA CYS A 90 14.50 -21.50 -1.81
C CYS A 90 13.88 -22.68 -1.04
N ASN A 91 13.78 -23.86 -1.65
CA ASN A 91 13.19 -25.06 -1.06
C ASN A 91 13.84 -25.54 0.27
N GLN A 92 15.04 -25.06 0.58
CA GLN A 92 15.79 -25.36 1.80
C GLN A 92 15.56 -24.34 2.92
N LEU A 93 14.84 -23.25 2.65
CA LEU A 93 14.55 -22.24 3.65
C LEU A 93 13.49 -22.73 4.63
N PRO A 94 13.53 -22.23 5.89
CA PRO A 94 12.45 -22.39 6.84
C PRO A 94 11.10 -21.96 6.26
N LYS A 95 10.05 -22.69 6.65
CA LYS A 95 8.69 -22.47 6.14
C LYS A 95 8.22 -21.02 6.26
N ASN A 96 8.52 -20.35 7.36
CA ASN A 96 8.15 -18.95 7.57
C ASN A 96 8.83 -17.98 6.58
N MET A 97 10.06 -18.28 6.14
CA MET A 97 10.73 -17.49 5.10
C MET A 97 10.11 -17.73 3.73
N ILE A 98 9.78 -19.00 3.40
CA ILE A 98 9.05 -19.34 2.17
C ILE A 98 7.70 -18.64 2.11
N GLU A 99 6.93 -18.67 3.21
CA GLU A 99 5.64 -18.00 3.30
C GLU A 99 5.75 -16.48 3.13
N SER A 100 6.85 -15.88 3.59
CA SER A 100 7.14 -14.45 3.36
C SER A 100 7.38 -14.16 1.87
N TYR A 101 8.18 -14.95 1.17
CA TYR A 101 8.37 -14.79 -0.29
C TYR A 101 7.09 -15.02 -1.09
N ASP A 102 6.31 -16.05 -0.74
CA ASP A 102 5.01 -16.31 -1.38
C ASP A 102 4.06 -15.12 -1.17
N PHE A 103 4.05 -14.56 0.03
CA PHE A 103 3.26 -13.37 0.36
C PHE A 103 3.69 -12.14 -0.46
N GLU A 104 4.99 -11.85 -0.56
CA GLU A 104 5.50 -10.73 -1.37
C GLU A 104 5.08 -10.88 -2.85
N ARG A 105 5.31 -12.07 -3.42
CA ARG A 105 4.92 -12.39 -4.80
C ARG A 105 3.43 -12.20 -5.03
N ASP A 106 2.59 -12.79 -4.16
CA ASP A 106 1.14 -12.75 -4.32
C ASP A 106 0.61 -11.31 -4.19
N THR A 107 1.18 -10.53 -3.28
CA THR A 107 0.85 -9.11 -3.13
C THR A 107 1.21 -8.33 -4.39
N LEU A 108 2.40 -8.54 -4.96
CA LEU A 108 2.80 -7.92 -6.22
C LEU A 108 1.86 -8.31 -7.37
N LYS A 109 1.51 -9.60 -7.51
CA LYS A 109 0.58 -10.08 -8.54
C LYS A 109 -0.78 -9.39 -8.43
N ILE A 110 -1.32 -9.28 -7.22
CA ILE A 110 -2.63 -8.66 -6.98
C ILE A 110 -2.59 -7.14 -7.17
N ALA A 111 -1.53 -6.48 -6.71
CA ALA A 111 -1.34 -5.05 -6.95
C ALA A 111 -1.27 -4.75 -8.44
N LEU A 112 -0.50 -5.53 -9.21
CA LEU A 112 -0.47 -5.45 -10.67
C LEU A 112 -1.85 -5.69 -11.29
N ASN A 113 -2.56 -6.73 -10.86
CA ASN A 113 -3.90 -7.02 -11.37
C ASN A 113 -4.84 -5.84 -11.14
N LEU A 114 -4.83 -5.23 -9.95
CA LEU A 114 -5.64 -4.05 -9.62
C LEU A 114 -5.25 -2.85 -10.51
N MET A 115 -3.95 -2.56 -10.64
CA MET A 115 -3.44 -1.45 -11.45
C MET A 115 -3.81 -1.59 -12.93
N CYS A 116 -3.95 -2.83 -13.39
CA CYS A 116 -4.30 -3.13 -14.77
C CYS A 116 -5.79 -3.29 -15.03
N GLN A 117 -6.61 -3.29 -13.98
CA GLN A 117 -8.04 -3.31 -14.16
C GLN A 117 -8.55 -1.94 -14.59
N LYS A 118 -9.39 -1.98 -15.62
CA LYS A 118 -10.16 -0.84 -16.08
C LYS A 118 -11.63 -1.04 -15.73
N LYS A 119 -12.32 0.05 -15.44
CA LYS A 119 -13.78 0.13 -15.45
C LYS A 119 -14.32 -0.06 -16.87
N ASP A 120 -15.63 -0.21 -16.98
CA ASP A 120 -16.32 -0.38 -18.27
C ASP A 120 -16.11 0.82 -19.23
N ASP A 121 -15.82 2.00 -18.69
CA ASP A 121 -15.49 3.21 -19.46
C ASP A 121 -14.01 3.31 -19.87
N GLY A 122 -13.21 2.28 -19.60
CA GLY A 122 -11.78 2.22 -19.92
C GLY A 122 -10.87 2.98 -18.94
N LYS A 123 -11.40 3.63 -17.90
CA LYS A 123 -10.58 4.31 -16.87
C LYS A 123 -10.10 3.34 -15.79
N ASN A 124 -9.02 3.68 -15.09
CA ASN A 124 -8.51 2.89 -13.97
C ASN A 124 -9.54 2.76 -12.84
N CYS A 125 -9.43 1.67 -12.08
CA CYS A 125 -10.16 1.54 -10.82
C CYS A 125 -9.73 2.66 -9.85
N PRO A 126 -10.67 3.33 -9.14
CA PRO A 126 -10.34 4.44 -8.24
C PRO A 126 -9.32 4.04 -7.17
N PHE A 127 -9.46 2.85 -6.59
CA PHE A 127 -8.50 2.37 -5.60
C PHE A 127 -7.11 2.10 -6.20
N ALA A 128 -7.00 1.76 -7.48
CA ALA A 128 -5.71 1.63 -8.15
C ALA A 128 -4.97 2.97 -8.24
N VAL A 129 -5.71 4.04 -8.53
CA VAL A 129 -5.18 5.42 -8.56
C VAL A 129 -4.75 5.84 -7.16
N PHE A 130 -5.59 5.60 -6.14
CA PHE A 130 -5.23 5.85 -4.75
C PHE A 130 -3.96 5.08 -4.34
N PHE A 131 -3.91 3.78 -4.63
CA PHE A 131 -2.77 2.92 -4.30
C PHE A 131 -1.48 3.37 -4.99
N ALA A 132 -1.54 3.79 -6.27
CA ALA A 132 -0.37 4.31 -6.97
C ALA A 132 0.16 5.63 -6.39
N ASN A 133 -0.72 6.47 -5.84
CA ASN A 133 -0.32 7.72 -5.18
C ASN A 133 0.08 7.52 -3.72
N ILE A 134 -0.24 6.36 -3.11
CA ILE A 134 0.02 6.12 -1.69
C ILE A 134 1.51 6.19 -1.35
N PHE A 135 2.36 5.87 -2.34
CA PHE A 135 3.81 5.89 -2.19
C PHE A 135 4.40 7.30 -2.02
N GLU A 136 3.63 8.35 -2.33
CA GLU A 136 4.00 9.75 -2.10
C GLU A 136 3.81 10.18 -0.64
N PHE A 137 2.97 9.45 0.12
CA PHE A 137 2.63 9.75 1.50
C PHE A 137 3.48 8.94 2.51
N ASN A 138 3.43 9.30 3.79
CA ASN A 138 3.77 8.38 4.89
C ASN A 138 2.52 7.61 5.37
N GLU A 139 2.66 6.65 6.29
CA GLU A 139 1.56 5.79 6.79
C GLU A 139 0.38 6.62 7.34
N ILE A 140 0.71 7.66 8.12
CA ILE A 140 -0.29 8.50 8.79
C ILE A 140 -1.05 9.33 7.75
N GLU A 141 -0.33 9.94 6.81
CA GLU A 141 -0.91 10.70 5.71
C GLU A 141 -1.77 9.82 4.81
N ALA A 142 -1.31 8.61 4.48
CA ALA A 142 -2.06 7.66 3.68
C ALA A 142 -3.37 7.23 4.36
N ALA A 143 -3.33 6.93 5.66
CA ALA A 143 -4.53 6.60 6.44
C ALA A 143 -5.51 7.77 6.50
N GLU A 144 -5.02 9.00 6.65
CA GLU A 144 -5.86 10.19 6.67
C GLU A 144 -6.48 10.50 5.30
N VAL A 145 -5.69 10.41 4.22
CA VAL A 145 -6.22 10.56 2.84
C VAL A 145 -7.26 9.48 2.55
N LEU A 146 -7.00 8.22 2.93
CA LEU A 146 -7.97 7.13 2.80
C LEU A 146 -9.25 7.48 3.55
N ARG A 147 -9.15 7.93 4.81
CA ARG A 147 -10.31 8.32 5.63
C ARG A 147 -11.12 9.48 5.02
N ILE A 148 -10.45 10.51 4.50
CA ILE A 148 -11.08 11.68 3.88
C ILE A 148 -11.77 11.30 2.56
N GLU A 149 -11.08 10.57 1.69
CA GLU A 149 -11.57 10.23 0.35
C GLU A 149 -12.40 8.93 0.33
N LYS A 150 -12.55 8.25 1.48
CA LYS A 150 -13.16 6.90 1.58
C LYS A 150 -14.50 6.80 0.87
N ASN A 151 -15.43 7.70 1.19
CA ASN A 151 -16.80 7.63 0.68
C ASN A 151 -16.84 7.81 -0.84
N LYS A 152 -16.04 8.74 -1.37
CA LYS A 152 -15.94 8.96 -2.81
C LYS A 152 -15.32 7.74 -3.51
N MET A 153 -14.21 7.21 -2.97
CA MET A 153 -13.59 6.00 -3.50
C MET A 153 -14.52 4.80 -3.45
N LEU A 154 -15.33 4.68 -2.39
CA LEU A 154 -16.34 3.64 -2.23
C LEU A 154 -17.40 3.75 -3.35
N GLU A 155 -18.00 4.92 -3.50
CA GLU A 155 -19.01 5.19 -4.53
C GLU A 155 -18.49 4.91 -5.93
N GLU A 156 -17.30 5.41 -6.26
CA GLU A 156 -16.71 5.23 -7.59
C GLU A 156 -16.26 3.78 -7.84
N THR A 157 -15.79 3.06 -6.81
CA THR A 157 -15.35 1.66 -6.93
C THR A 157 -16.55 0.72 -7.07
N CYS A 158 -17.65 0.98 -6.35
CA CYS A 158 -18.87 0.15 -6.41
C CYS A 158 -19.51 0.10 -7.82
N VAL A 159 -19.18 1.03 -8.72
CA VAL A 159 -19.71 1.04 -10.09
C VAL A 159 -19.22 -0.18 -10.90
N SER A 160 -18.06 -0.75 -10.57
CA SER A 160 -17.50 -1.89 -11.30
C SER A 160 -17.24 -3.06 -10.35
N LYS A 161 -17.94 -4.18 -10.57
CA LYS A 161 -17.71 -5.43 -9.82
C LYS A 161 -16.24 -5.84 -9.83
N MET A 162 -15.58 -5.69 -10.98
CA MET A 162 -14.19 -6.05 -11.14
C MET A 162 -13.26 -5.16 -10.28
N CYS A 163 -13.55 -3.86 -10.17
CA CYS A 163 -12.81 -2.99 -9.26
C CYS A 163 -13.06 -3.35 -7.79
N VAL A 164 -14.30 -3.70 -7.43
CA VAL A 164 -14.65 -4.16 -6.06
C VAL A 164 -13.87 -5.43 -5.72
N ASP A 165 -13.98 -6.48 -6.54
CA ASP A 165 -13.36 -7.79 -6.27
C ASP A 165 -11.84 -7.66 -6.11
N ASN A 166 -11.17 -6.90 -6.98
CA ASN A 166 -9.71 -6.74 -6.94
C ASN A 166 -9.25 -5.85 -5.78
N THR A 167 -10.01 -4.80 -5.44
CA THR A 167 -9.71 -3.93 -4.30
C THR A 167 -9.79 -4.73 -3.00
N VAL A 168 -10.87 -5.51 -2.84
CA VAL A 168 -11.05 -6.43 -1.72
C VAL A 168 -9.89 -7.43 -1.64
N ALA A 169 -9.54 -8.07 -2.75
CA ALA A 169 -8.46 -9.05 -2.78
C ALA A 169 -7.11 -8.44 -2.37
N LEU A 170 -6.81 -7.21 -2.81
CA LEU A 170 -5.58 -6.51 -2.43
C LEU A 170 -5.55 -6.22 -0.93
N ILE A 171 -6.64 -5.66 -0.39
CA ILE A 171 -6.72 -5.32 1.04
C ILE A 171 -6.60 -6.59 1.89
N ASP A 172 -7.31 -7.66 1.54
CA ASP A 172 -7.32 -8.90 2.31
C ASP A 172 -5.91 -9.53 2.35
N VAL A 173 -5.18 -9.51 1.22
CA VAL A 173 -3.79 -9.98 1.18
C VAL A 173 -2.86 -9.07 1.96
N TYR A 174 -2.93 -7.75 1.76
CA TYR A 174 -2.07 -6.79 2.45
C TYR A 174 -2.26 -6.85 3.98
N ALA A 175 -3.51 -6.89 4.46
CA ALA A 175 -3.83 -7.03 5.87
C ALA A 175 -3.34 -8.37 6.45
N LYS A 176 -3.44 -9.47 5.70
CA LYS A 176 -2.86 -10.77 6.11
C LYS A 176 -1.33 -10.66 6.27
N GLY A 177 -0.65 -10.01 5.34
CA GLY A 177 0.78 -9.79 5.36
C GLY A 177 1.27 -9.03 6.57
N VAL A 178 0.69 -7.85 6.80
CA VAL A 178 1.03 -7.00 7.94
C VAL A 178 0.85 -7.77 9.26
N ARG A 179 -0.24 -8.55 9.40
CA ARG A 179 -0.45 -9.37 10.59
C ARG A 179 0.60 -10.47 10.78
N ILE A 180 1.11 -11.07 9.72
CA ILE A 180 2.20 -12.06 9.80
C ILE A 180 3.47 -11.38 10.33
N GLU A 181 3.83 -10.23 9.75
CA GLU A 181 5.00 -9.45 10.16
C GLU A 181 4.91 -8.99 11.61
N LEU A 182 3.74 -8.52 12.04
CA LEU A 182 3.48 -8.10 13.41
C LEU A 182 3.67 -9.22 14.43
N LYS A 183 3.17 -10.42 14.11
CA LYS A 183 3.36 -11.61 14.97
C LYS A 183 4.84 -11.94 15.13
N ASN A 184 5.65 -11.69 14.11
CA ASN A 184 7.08 -12.00 14.11
C ASN A 184 7.92 -10.94 14.86
N LYS A 185 7.43 -9.72 15.05
CA LYS A 185 8.22 -8.57 15.56
C LYS A 185 7.81 -8.06 16.95
N ASN A 186 7.02 -8.81 17.71
CA ASN A 186 6.54 -8.43 19.06
C ASN A 186 5.81 -7.07 19.13
N GLY A 187 5.30 -6.55 18.00
CA GLY A 187 4.34 -5.43 17.95
C GLY A 187 4.86 -4.02 18.25
N GLU A 188 6.09 -3.83 18.71
CA GLU A 188 6.62 -2.48 18.99
C GLU A 188 7.00 -1.76 17.67
N GLY A 189 6.39 -0.59 17.42
CA GLY A 189 6.71 0.27 16.26
C GLY A 189 5.79 0.16 15.05
N TYR A 190 4.62 -0.47 15.19
CA TYR A 190 3.69 -0.68 14.06
C TYR A 190 2.28 -0.11 14.28
N LYS A 191 2.10 0.80 15.24
CA LYS A 191 0.78 1.35 15.54
C LYS A 191 0.18 2.06 14.32
N GLU A 192 0.99 2.87 13.64
CA GLU A 192 0.60 3.64 12.47
C GLU A 192 0.21 2.71 11.30
N MET A 193 0.94 1.60 11.13
CA MET A 193 0.61 0.61 10.12
C MET A 193 -0.68 -0.15 10.45
N MET A 194 -0.94 -0.43 11.74
CA MET A 194 -2.20 -1.03 12.17
C MET A 194 -3.38 -0.09 11.93
N ASP A 195 -3.24 1.20 12.23
CA ASP A 195 -4.29 2.19 11.97
C ASP A 195 -4.65 2.24 10.47
N LEU A 196 -3.64 2.18 9.58
CA LEU A 196 -3.86 2.09 8.13
C LEU A 196 -4.56 0.78 7.74
N ILE A 197 -4.12 -0.37 8.27
CA ILE A 197 -4.74 -1.67 7.99
C ILE A 197 -6.19 -1.71 8.44
N GLU A 198 -6.49 -1.24 9.65
CA GLU A 198 -7.86 -1.21 10.16
C GLU A 198 -8.77 -0.34 9.29
N GLU A 199 -8.29 0.80 8.80
CA GLU A 199 -9.07 1.63 7.86
C GLU A 199 -9.22 0.95 6.49
N MET A 200 -8.18 0.29 5.98
CA MET A 200 -8.28 -0.49 4.74
C MET A 200 -9.28 -1.63 4.86
N GLU A 201 -9.26 -2.39 5.95
CA GLU A 201 -10.20 -3.50 6.19
C GLU A 201 -11.63 -3.00 6.37
N SER A 202 -11.80 -1.91 7.12
CA SER A 202 -13.09 -1.22 7.22
C SER A 202 -13.62 -0.83 5.84
N PHE A 203 -12.76 -0.31 4.97
CA PHE A 203 -13.11 -0.02 3.58
C PHE A 203 -13.44 -1.28 2.76
N SER A 204 -12.69 -2.38 2.92
CA SER A 204 -12.98 -3.68 2.28
C SER A 204 -14.34 -4.23 2.72
N ASP A 205 -14.67 -4.15 4.00
CA ASP A 205 -15.97 -4.57 4.54
C ASP A 205 -17.11 -3.70 4.03
N GLU A 206 -16.89 -2.38 3.93
CA GLU A 206 -17.86 -1.48 3.32
C GLU A 206 -18.09 -1.80 1.84
N LEU A 207 -17.05 -2.10 1.06
CA LEU A 207 -17.16 -2.54 -0.33
C LEU A 207 -17.97 -3.86 -0.43
N LYS A 208 -17.62 -4.85 0.39
CA LYS A 208 -18.31 -6.16 0.45
C LYS A 208 -19.78 -6.00 0.82
N ASN A 209 -20.14 -5.06 1.70
CA ASN A 209 -21.52 -4.90 2.16
C ASN A 209 -22.36 -3.98 1.27
N LYS A 210 -21.79 -2.87 0.80
CA LYS A 210 -22.54 -1.82 0.07
C LYS A 210 -22.54 -2.03 -1.45
N CYS A 211 -21.53 -2.66 -2.05
CA CYS A 211 -21.49 -2.85 -3.50
C CYS A 211 -22.21 -4.13 -3.97
N VAL A 212 -22.62 -5.04 -3.07
CA VAL A 212 -23.31 -6.30 -3.41
C VAL A 212 -24.68 -6.06 -4.07
N THR A 213 -25.29 -4.91 -3.85
CA THR A 213 -26.59 -4.54 -4.44
C THR A 213 -26.51 -4.06 -5.90
N VAL A 214 -25.33 -3.78 -6.45
CA VAL A 214 -25.21 -3.16 -7.79
C VAL A 214 -25.41 -4.19 -8.93
N ASN A 215 -25.24 -5.49 -8.67
CA ASN A 215 -25.33 -6.53 -9.72
C ASN A 215 -26.68 -7.26 -9.79
N GLY A 216 -27.75 -6.68 -9.23
CA GLY A 216 -29.10 -7.25 -9.28
C GLY A 216 -29.92 -6.90 -10.52
N GLN A 217 -29.57 -5.86 -11.31
CA GLN A 217 -30.31 -5.48 -12.51
C GLN A 217 -29.42 -4.80 -13.56
N PRO A 218 -29.68 -5.00 -14.87
CA PRO A 218 -29.15 -4.14 -15.92
C PRO A 218 -29.79 -2.75 -15.78
N GLY A 219 -29.17 -1.90 -14.97
CA GLY A 219 -29.63 -0.55 -14.68
C GLY A 219 -29.28 0.39 -15.83
N ASN A 220 -30.25 0.60 -16.72
CA ASN A 220 -30.42 1.85 -17.44
C ASN A 220 -30.40 3.00 -16.41
N GLY A 221 -29.24 3.63 -16.20
CA GLY A 221 -29.08 4.81 -15.37
C GLY A 221 -29.61 6.04 -16.08
N GLN A 222 -30.93 6.22 -16.04
CA GLN A 222 -31.57 7.51 -16.24
C GLN A 222 -30.92 8.53 -15.31
N SER A 223 -30.24 9.50 -15.93
CA SER A 223 -29.93 10.79 -15.33
C SER A 223 -31.26 11.44 -14.94
N ASN A 224 -31.55 11.47 -13.64
CA ASN A 224 -32.65 12.27 -13.12
C ASN A 224 -32.25 13.74 -13.16
N ASN A 225 -32.71 14.35 -14.23
CA ASN A 225 -32.96 15.76 -14.43
C ASN A 225 -33.68 16.35 -13.19
N SER A 226 -32.97 17.13 -12.37
CA SER A 226 -33.60 17.98 -11.36
C SER A 226 -34.01 19.28 -12.03
N GLN A 227 -35.21 19.26 -12.59
CA GLN A 227 -35.83 20.42 -13.22
C GLN A 227 -36.44 21.34 -12.16
N ALA A 228 -36.18 22.63 -12.37
CA ALA A 228 -36.61 23.78 -11.60
C ALA A 228 -38.13 23.90 -11.38
N GLY A 229 -38.50 24.63 -10.32
CA GLY A 229 -39.82 25.25 -10.18
C GLY A 229 -40.04 26.01 -8.87
N ASN A 230 -39.92 27.34 -8.95
CA ASN A 230 -40.62 28.43 -8.22
C ASN A 230 -41.17 28.14 -6.80
N GLY A 231 -40.94 28.94 -5.76
CA GLY A 231 -40.66 30.37 -5.68
C GLY A 231 -41.64 30.98 -4.67
N GLN A 232 -41.16 31.68 -3.63
CA GLN A 232 -41.91 32.77 -3.00
C GLN A 232 -41.04 33.64 -2.08
N SER A 233 -41.13 34.93 -2.36
CA SER A 233 -40.63 36.09 -1.64
C SER A 233 -41.35 36.29 -0.29
N ASN A 234 -40.62 36.73 0.76
CA ASN A 234 -40.89 38.01 1.41
C ASN A 234 -39.90 38.36 2.55
N ASN A 235 -39.33 39.56 2.41
CA ASN A 235 -39.07 40.62 3.39
C ASN A 235 -38.81 40.29 4.89
N GLY A 236 -37.62 40.72 5.33
CA GLY A 236 -37.49 41.81 6.31
C GLY A 236 -37.22 41.42 7.77
N GLN A 237 -36.00 41.67 8.25
CA GLN A 237 -35.76 42.70 9.29
C GLN A 237 -34.27 42.79 9.66
N SER A 238 -33.84 44.04 9.74
CA SER A 238 -32.60 44.53 10.34
C SER A 238 -32.48 44.12 11.80
N ASN A 239 -31.27 43.74 12.24
CA ASN A 239 -30.78 44.20 13.55
C ASN A 239 -29.25 44.12 13.66
N ASN A 240 -28.71 45.24 14.13
CA ASN A 240 -27.34 45.47 14.56
C ASN A 240 -26.91 44.51 15.67
N ASN A 241 -25.63 44.12 15.63
CA ASN A 241 -24.71 43.95 16.76
C ASN A 241 -23.41 43.34 16.20
N LYS A 242 -22.21 43.53 16.71
CA LYS A 242 -21.57 44.44 17.66
C LYS A 242 -20.11 43.97 17.59
N ALA A 243 -19.18 44.87 17.27
CA ALA A 243 -17.77 44.52 17.14
C ALA A 243 -17.23 43.97 18.48
N GLY A 244 -16.64 42.78 18.41
CA GLY A 244 -15.93 42.12 19.52
C GLY A 244 -14.55 41.72 19.04
N ASN A 245 -13.53 42.37 19.59
CA ASN A 245 -12.11 42.04 19.46
C ASN A 245 -11.85 40.58 19.84
N GLY A 246 -11.30 39.80 18.91
CA GLY A 246 -10.71 38.49 19.18
C GLY A 246 -9.22 38.53 18.84
N GLN A 247 -8.38 38.44 19.87
CA GLN A 247 -6.92 38.43 19.78
C GLN A 247 -6.44 37.21 18.97
N SER A 248 -5.69 37.50 17.91
CA SER A 248 -4.85 36.55 17.18
C SER A 248 -3.76 36.04 18.13
N SER A 249 -3.83 34.77 18.48
CA SER A 249 -2.75 34.08 19.18
C SER A 249 -1.92 33.37 18.13
N ASP A 250 -0.76 33.93 17.84
CA ASP A 250 0.28 33.35 16.99
C ASP A 250 0.74 32.01 17.60
N VAL A 251 0.25 30.90 17.05
CA VAL A 251 0.83 29.58 17.29
C VAL A 251 2.07 29.49 16.38
N LYS A 252 3.23 29.74 16.98
CA LYS A 252 4.52 29.41 16.38
C LYS A 252 4.57 27.89 16.14
N SER A 253 4.39 27.51 14.88
CA SER A 253 4.74 26.20 14.35
C SER A 253 6.25 26.03 14.51
N SER A 254 6.66 25.34 15.57
CA SER A 254 8.01 24.82 15.72
C SER A 254 8.25 23.75 14.65
N ASP A 255 9.24 24.00 13.79
CA ASP A 255 9.80 23.08 12.81
C ASP A 255 10.28 21.78 13.49
N ALA A 256 9.37 20.83 13.68
CA ALA A 256 9.74 19.45 13.88
C ALA A 256 10.16 18.90 12.51
N LYS A 257 11.47 18.85 12.27
CA LYS A 257 12.06 18.03 11.19
C LYS A 257 11.76 16.58 11.50
N SER A 258 10.55 16.16 11.16
CA SER A 258 10.15 14.76 11.12
C SER A 258 11.04 14.05 10.11
N THR A 259 11.65 12.96 10.56
CA THR A 259 12.40 12.08 9.67
C THR A 259 11.35 11.32 8.88
N THR A 260 10.88 11.90 7.78
CA THR A 260 9.83 11.33 6.93
C THR A 260 10.35 10.06 6.28
N VAL A 261 10.06 8.91 6.90
CA VAL A 261 10.17 7.63 6.24
C VAL A 261 8.98 7.55 5.28
N ARG A 262 9.25 7.59 3.98
CA ARG A 262 8.20 7.53 2.95
C ARG A 262 7.60 6.11 2.95
N LEU A 263 6.28 6.02 2.90
CA LEU A 263 5.52 4.76 2.81
C LEU A 263 5.98 3.94 1.60
N GLY A 264 6.42 4.63 0.54
CA GLY A 264 7.32 4.15 -0.52
C GLY A 264 8.25 3.02 -0.10
N ALA A 265 9.11 3.30 0.88
CA ALA A 265 10.17 2.41 1.34
C ALA A 265 9.74 1.38 2.39
N ILE A 266 8.55 1.51 2.98
CA ILE A 266 8.04 0.56 3.98
C ILE A 266 7.05 -0.41 3.33
N ILE A 267 6.16 0.02 2.43
CA ILE A 267 5.42 -0.90 1.57
C ILE A 267 6.42 -1.61 0.63
N MET A 268 7.34 -0.88 0.00
CA MET A 268 8.48 -1.51 -0.67
C MET A 268 9.57 -2.03 0.26
N GLY A 269 9.41 -1.98 1.59
CA GLY A 269 10.36 -2.50 2.58
C GLY A 269 9.87 -3.79 3.24
N ILE A 270 8.54 -3.94 3.33
CA ILE A 270 7.83 -5.05 3.94
C ILE A 270 7.28 -5.98 2.85
N THR A 271 6.94 -5.45 1.67
CA THR A 271 6.56 -6.26 0.48
C THR A 271 7.61 -6.29 -0.63
N PHE A 272 8.55 -5.34 -0.65
CA PHE A 272 9.65 -5.34 -1.64
C PHE A 272 11.02 -5.10 -1.01
N GLY A 273 11.17 -5.10 0.32
CA GLY A 273 12.44 -4.70 0.93
C GLY A 273 13.51 -5.74 0.72
N LEU A 274 13.06 -6.98 0.49
CA LEU A 274 13.89 -8.00 -0.09
C LEU A 274 14.20 -7.61 -1.54
N LEU A 275 13.22 -7.40 -2.42
CA LEU A 275 13.41 -7.07 -3.84
C LEU A 275 14.18 -5.77 -4.20
N TYR A 276 14.17 -4.73 -3.37
CA TYR A 276 14.82 -3.44 -3.63
C TYR A 276 16.21 -3.31 -2.99
N TYR A 277 16.55 -4.16 -2.00
CA TYR A 277 17.92 -4.40 -1.56
C TYR A 277 18.56 -5.59 -2.30
N LEU A 278 17.90 -6.11 -3.34
CA LEU A 278 18.50 -6.97 -4.35
C LEU A 278 19.24 -6.12 -5.39
#